data_AF-A0A9P6SPQ8-F1
#
_entry.id   AF-A0A9P6SPQ8-F1
#
_cell.length_a   1.000
_cell.length_b   1.000
_cell.length_c   1.000
_cell.angle_alpha   90.00
_cell.angle_beta   90.00
_cell.angle_gamma   90.00
#
_symmetry.space_group_name_H-M   'P 1'
#
loop_
_entity.id
_entity.type
_entity.pdbx_description
1 polymer ?
#
loop_
_entity_poly.entity_id
_entity_poly.type
_entity_poly.pdbx_seq_one_letter_code
_entity_poly.pdbx_strand_id
1 'polypeptide(L)'
;MHQKAIDLLKERGHEPEASKLGFHVPPFHSIDHLHLHVLAGEMKSGFRKLKYESGRMWFKDLHQLQTDLDKQLRNQQGSRL
;
A
#
# COMPACT_ATOMS: atom_id res chain seq x y z
N MET A 1 4.81 10.69 -1.17
CA MET A 1 3.68 10.09 -1.92
C MET A 1 2.40 9.99 -1.08
N HIS A 2 2.46 9.59 0.20
CA HIS A 2 1.28 9.42 1.05
C HIS A 2 0.37 10.65 1.16
N GLN A 3 0.91 11.81 1.52
CA GLN A 3 0.09 13.04 1.63
C GLN A 3 -0.62 13.39 0.32
N LYS A 4 0.10 13.30 -0.81
CA LYS A 4 -0.48 13.55 -2.13
C LYS A 4 -1.62 12.57 -2.47
N ALA A 5 -1.52 11.32 -2.04
CA ALA A 5 -2.59 10.34 -2.22
C ALA A 5 -3.84 10.71 -1.39
N ILE A 6 -3.66 11.15 -0.15
CA ILE A 6 -4.75 11.66 0.70
C ILE A 6 -5.42 12.87 0.04
N ASP A 7 -4.63 13.83 -0.43
CA ASP A 7 -5.16 15.04 -1.06
C ASP A 7 -5.98 14.68 -2.31
N LEU A 8 -5.47 13.78 -3.16
CA LEU A 8 -6.18 13.31 -4.37
C LEU A 8 -7.49 12.58 -4.08
N LEU A 9 -7.60 11.87 -2.95
CA LEU A 9 -8.83 11.21 -2.54
C LEU A 9 -9.87 12.24 -2.09
N LYS A 10 -9.45 13.20 -1.25
CA LYS A 10 -10.32 14.30 -0.80
C LYS A 10 -10.79 15.17 -1.95
N GLU A 11 -9.90 15.54 -2.86
CA GLU A 11 -10.21 16.30 -4.09
C GLU A 11 -11.27 15.59 -4.96
N ARG A 12 -11.34 14.26 -4.90
CA ARG A 12 -12.32 13.45 -5.64
C ARG A 12 -13.55 13.05 -4.83
N GLY A 13 -13.71 13.56 -3.61
CA GLY A 13 -14.86 13.26 -2.75
C GLY A 13 -14.85 11.85 -2.17
N HIS A 14 -13.66 11.26 -2.00
CA HIS A 14 -13.50 9.95 -1.38
C HIS A 14 -12.88 10.07 0.01
N GLU A 15 -13.43 9.33 0.98
CA GLU A 15 -12.89 9.22 2.32
C GLU A 15 -11.55 8.45 2.32
N PRO A 16 -10.43 9.05 2.78
CA PRO A 16 -9.13 8.38 2.78
C PRO A 16 -9.09 7.11 3.61
N GLU A 17 -9.77 7.10 4.76
CA GLU A 17 -9.81 5.94 5.66
C GLU A 17 -10.59 4.75 5.09
N ALA A 18 -11.52 5.00 4.17
CA ALA A 18 -12.25 3.96 3.44
C ALA A 18 -11.52 3.52 2.15
N SER A 19 -10.37 4.13 1.86
CA SER A 19 -9.60 3.88 0.65
C SER A 19 -8.39 3.00 0.93
N LYS A 20 -7.90 2.30 -0.08
CA LYS A 20 -6.74 1.41 0.02
C LYS A 20 -5.51 2.06 -0.60
N LEU A 21 -4.43 2.14 0.18
CA LEU A 21 -3.12 2.61 -0.26
C LEU A 21 -2.09 1.51 -0.05
N GLY A 22 -1.33 1.15 -1.08
CA GLY A 22 -0.35 0.07 -0.94
C GLY A 22 0.38 -0.32 -2.22
N PHE A 23 1.16 -1.39 -2.12
CA PHE A 23 2.09 -1.85 -3.16
C PHE A 23 1.83 -3.31 -3.53
N HIS A 24 2.17 -3.70 -4.76
CA HIS A 24 2.13 -5.11 -5.16
C HIS A 24 3.39 -5.87 -4.75
N VAL A 25 3.18 -7.10 -4.28
CA VAL A 25 4.25 -8.03 -3.91
C VAL A 25 3.91 -9.44 -4.44
N PRO A 26 4.66 -10.02 -5.40
CA PRO A 26 5.69 -9.38 -6.20
C PRO A 26 5.10 -8.26 -7.06
N PRO A 27 5.93 -7.29 -7.50
CA PRO A 27 5.48 -6.32 -8.49
C PRO A 27 5.09 -7.06 -9.77
N PHE A 28 3.94 -6.72 -10.35
CA PHE A 28 3.63 -7.19 -11.70
C PHE A 28 4.59 -6.48 -12.65
N HIS A 29 5.35 -7.28 -13.41
CA HIS A 29 6.49 -7.02 -14.32
C HIS A 29 6.46 -5.79 -15.27
N SER A 30 5.55 -4.85 -15.08
CA SER A 30 5.35 -3.71 -15.96
C SER A 30 6.40 -2.62 -15.84
N ILE A 31 6.99 -2.34 -14.66
CA ILE A 31 7.99 -1.26 -14.51
C ILE A 31 8.90 -1.48 -13.27
N ASP A 32 10.21 -1.23 -13.40
CA ASP A 32 11.20 -1.33 -12.31
C ASP A 32 11.25 -0.05 -11.44
N HIS A 33 10.09 0.39 -10.97
CA HIS A 33 9.99 1.45 -9.98
C HIS A 33 8.88 1.15 -8.98
N LEU A 34 9.05 1.68 -7.77
CA LEU A 34 8.06 1.55 -6.71
C LEU A 34 6.79 2.34 -7.05
N HIS A 35 5.67 1.65 -7.23
CA HIS A 35 4.38 2.24 -7.61
C HIS A 35 3.36 2.12 -6.47
N LEU A 36 2.98 3.26 -5.87
CA LEU A 36 1.91 3.32 -4.88
C LEU A 36 0.53 3.27 -5.58
N HIS A 37 -0.29 2.28 -5.24
CA HIS A 37 -1.69 2.24 -5.62
C HIS A 37 -2.54 3.08 -4.68
N VAL A 38 -3.49 3.84 -5.24
CA VAL A 38 -4.50 4.61 -4.52
C VAL A 38 -5.86 4.19 -5.06
N LEU A 39 -6.66 3.52 -4.22
CA LEU A 39 -7.89 2.85 -4.64
C LEU A 39 -9.05 3.29 -3.76
N ALA A 40 -10.03 3.95 -4.36
CA ALA A 40 -11.27 4.35 -3.69
C ALA A 40 -12.45 3.47 -4.12
N GLY A 41 -13.40 3.27 -3.19
CA GLY A 41 -14.65 2.56 -3.43
C GLY A 41 -14.53 1.04 -3.45
N GLU A 42 -15.66 0.39 -3.70
CA GLU A 42 -15.75 -1.06 -3.62
C GLU A 42 -15.23 -1.77 -4.87
N MET A 43 -14.50 -2.88 -4.64
CA MET A 43 -14.06 -3.75 -5.71
C MET A 43 -15.17 -4.70 -6.14
N LYS A 44 -15.77 -4.43 -7.30
CA LYS A 44 -16.88 -5.23 -7.84
C LYS A 44 -16.46 -6.59 -8.41
N SER A 45 -15.18 -6.77 -8.76
CA SER A 45 -14.66 -8.02 -9.34
C SER A 45 -13.86 -8.83 -8.33
N GLY A 46 -14.12 -10.14 -8.27
CA GLY A 46 -13.39 -11.07 -7.40
C GLY A 46 -11.89 -11.12 -7.70
N PHE A 47 -11.50 -11.02 -8.97
CA PHE A 47 -10.08 -10.93 -9.36
C PHE A 47 -9.42 -9.64 -8.85
N ARG A 48 -10.13 -8.51 -8.92
CA ARG A 48 -9.62 -7.24 -8.37
C ARG A 48 -9.47 -7.31 -6.85
N LYS A 49 -10.45 -7.90 -6.13
CA LYS A 49 -10.32 -8.16 -4.68
C LYS A 49 -9.06 -8.98 -4.39
N LEU A 50 -8.83 -10.09 -5.09
CA LEU A 50 -7.63 -10.91 -4.88
C LEU A 50 -6.33 -10.11 -5.07
N LYS A 51 -6.31 -9.22 -6.08
CA LYS A 51 -5.13 -8.43 -6.45
C LYS A 51 -4.83 -7.28 -5.48
N TYR A 52 -5.85 -6.65 -4.89
CA TYR A 52 -5.69 -5.37 -4.16
C TYR A 52 -6.22 -5.39 -2.71
N GLU A 53 -6.71 -6.52 -2.21
CA GLU A 53 -7.18 -6.62 -0.82
C GLU A 53 -5.98 -6.79 0.13
N SER A 54 -5.94 -5.96 1.17
CA SER A 54 -4.94 -6.05 2.23
C SER A 54 -5.01 -7.41 2.95
N GLY A 55 -3.86 -7.92 3.38
CA GLY A 55 -3.74 -9.23 4.04
C GLY A 55 -3.65 -10.43 3.08
N ARG A 56 -3.66 -10.19 1.77
CA ARG A 56 -3.37 -11.22 0.76
C ARG A 56 -1.92 -11.12 0.29
N MET A 57 -1.43 -12.22 -0.26
CA MET A 57 -0.04 -12.32 -0.73
C MET A 57 0.37 -11.25 -1.74
N TRP A 58 -0.58 -10.67 -2.50
CA TRP A 58 -0.31 -9.79 -3.64
C TRP A 58 -0.40 -8.28 -3.37
N PHE A 59 -0.83 -7.88 -2.16
CA PHE A 59 -0.98 -6.47 -1.83
C PHE A 59 -0.51 -6.19 -0.41
N LYS A 60 0.50 -5.32 -0.31
CA LYS A 60 1.03 -4.83 0.95
C LYS A 60 0.46 -3.45 1.22
N ASP A 61 -0.36 -3.36 2.26
CA ASP A 61 -0.89 -2.09 2.76
C ASP A 61 0.23 -1.14 3.18
N LEU A 62 0.06 0.16 2.92
CA LEU A 62 1.06 1.19 3.20
C LEU A 62 1.39 1.30 4.70
N HIS A 63 0.38 1.25 5.58
CA HIS A 63 0.60 1.36 7.02
C HIS A 63 1.31 0.13 7.56
N GLN A 64 0.94 -1.06 7.08
CA GLN A 64 1.64 -2.29 7.39
C GLN A 64 3.11 -2.23 6.92
N LEU A 65 3.36 -1.72 5.71
CA LEU A 65 4.72 -1.58 5.19
C LEU A 65 5.57 -0.63 6.05
N GLN A 66 5.03 0.53 6.43
CA GLN A 66 5.72 1.47 7.32
C GLN A 66 6.10 0.80 8.64
N THR A 67 5.14 0.11 9.26
CA THR A 67 5.37 -0.62 10.51
C THR A 67 6.47 -1.68 10.39
N ASP A 68 6.49 -2.42 9.28
CA ASP A 68 7.50 -3.45 9.04
C ASP A 68 8.89 -2.86 8.80
N LEU A 69 8.98 -1.77 8.02
CA LEU A 69 10.23 -1.05 7.78
C LEU A 69 10.79 -0.46 9.08
N ASP A 70 9.94 0.12 9.92
CA ASP A 70 10.35 0.65 11.23
C ASP A 70 10.88 -0.45 12.15
N LYS A 71 10.25 -1.63 12.13
CA LYS A 71 10.75 -2.82 12.86
C LYS A 71 12.12 -3.25 12.33
N GLN A 72 12.28 -3.31 11.01
CA GLN A 72 13.55 -3.69 10.39
C GLN A 72 14.66 -2.70 10.73
N LEU A 73 14.39 -1.40 10.66
CA LEU A 73 15.35 -0.35 11.02
C LEU A 73 15.81 -0.48 12.47
N ARG A 74 14.88 -0.70 13.42
CA ARG A 74 15.23 -0.93 14.83
C ARG A 74 16.12 -2.17 15.00
N ASN A 75 15.78 -3.26 14.33
CA ASN A 75 16.57 -4.50 14.41
C ASN A 75 17.97 -4.33 13.81
N GLN A 76 18.11 -3.56 12.74
CA GLN A 76 19.41 -3.24 12.14
C GLN A 76 20.29 -2.38 13.04
N GLN A 77 19.69 -1.46 13.81
CA GLN A 77 20.44 -0.62 14.76
C GLN A 77 20.87 -1.41 16.01
N GLY A 78 20.01 -2.30 16.53
CA GLY A 78 20.34 -3.15 17.68
C GLY A 78 21.38 -4.24 17.38
N SER A 79 21.50 -4.67 16.12
CA SER A 79 22.49 -5.68 15.69
C SER A 79 23.90 -5.10 15.42
N ARG A 80 24.09 -3.78 15.50
CA ARG A 80 25.38 -3.09 15.26
C ARG A 80 26.15 -2.75 16.53
N LEU A 81 25.68 -3.20 17.70
CA LEU A 81 26.36 -3.13 19.00
C LEU A 81 26.82 -4.54 19.39
#